data_AF-A0A1H2Z7B6-F1
#
_entry.id   AF-A0A1H2Z7B6-F1
#
_cell.length_a   1.000
_cell.length_b   1.000
_cell.length_c   1.000
_cell.angle_alpha   90.00
_cell.angle_beta   90.00
_cell.angle_gamma   90.00
#
_symmetry.space_group_name_H-M   'P 1'
#
loop_
_entity.id
_entity.type
_entity.pdbx_description
1 polymer ?
#
loop_
_entity_poly.entity_id
_entity_poly.type
_entity_poly.pdbx_seq_one_letter_code
_entity_poly.pdbx_strand_id
1 'polypeptide(L)'
;MPIALADLQRWFPGILLSATIGAAAAFLGSHYGAPVMLFALLLGIAFNFLGTESACKPGIDVSSRFMLRLGVGLLGLRIALDDIVAFGPRSALMVAGLMALTIGTGFVAARLFNRRWQFALLTGGAVAICGASAALAIAAVIPADEEHERNTLFTVMAVTSLSTVAMVLYPILFTLLGLDAVQSGFLIGATIHDVAQVVGAGYSLGEDAGNTATIVKLFRVALLPVVLIVIVLSLRATHRGGEGRVPLLPWFMVLFLALSVLTSVVALPQALLDAVDTTSRALLITAIAALGVKTSLKAMRDVGGGHLAVVTLETVVLLSAAVGLMLIWGGPMAG
;
A
#
# COMPACT_ATOMS: atom_id res chain seq x y z
N MET A 1 -13.97 13.78 -20.01
CA MET A 1 -15.42 14.05 -19.99
C MET A 1 -15.64 15.31 -19.19
N PRO A 2 -16.34 16.33 -19.71
CA PRO A 2 -16.74 17.47 -18.89
C PRO A 2 -17.70 16.97 -17.80
N ILE A 3 -17.38 17.26 -16.55
CA ILE A 3 -18.21 16.88 -15.39
C ILE A 3 -19.44 17.79 -15.42
N ALA A 4 -20.63 17.24 -15.65
CA ALA A 4 -21.86 18.03 -15.58
C ALA A 4 -22.24 18.30 -14.12
N LEU A 5 -22.88 19.43 -13.84
CA LEU A 5 -23.39 19.75 -12.49
C LEU A 5 -24.31 18.65 -11.93
N ALA A 6 -25.06 17.99 -12.81
CA ALA A 6 -25.92 16.85 -12.47
C ALA A 6 -25.12 15.62 -11.98
N ASP A 7 -23.92 15.38 -12.51
CA ASP A 7 -23.04 14.30 -12.06
C ASP A 7 -22.49 14.61 -10.66
N LEU A 8 -22.16 15.88 -10.41
CA LEU A 8 -21.68 16.35 -9.11
C LEU A 8 -22.74 16.14 -8.02
N GLN A 9 -24.00 16.52 -8.29
CA GLN A 9 -25.12 16.30 -7.37
C GLN A 9 -25.37 14.81 -7.08
N ARG A 10 -25.16 13.95 -8.08
CA ARG A 10 -25.33 12.50 -7.95
C ARG A 10 -24.22 11.83 -7.14
N TRP A 11 -22.98 12.33 -7.22
CA TRP A 11 -21.86 11.77 -6.47
C TRP A 11 -21.75 12.31 -5.05
N PHE A 12 -22.26 13.52 -4.81
CA PHE A 12 -22.10 14.23 -3.56
C PHE A 12 -22.48 13.40 -2.31
N PRO A 13 -23.64 12.71 -2.24
CA PRO A 13 -24.02 11.96 -1.03
C PRO A 13 -23.03 10.86 -0.67
N GLY A 14 -22.55 10.11 -1.67
CA GLY A 14 -21.61 9.02 -1.44
C GLY A 14 -20.19 9.47 -1.13
N ILE A 15 -19.74 10.56 -1.75
CA ILE A 15 -18.44 11.18 -1.43
C ILE A 15 -18.48 11.71 0.00
N LEU A 16 -19.55 12.43 0.36
CA LEU A 16 -19.71 12.98 1.71
C LEU A 16 -19.73 11.86 2.76
N LEU A 17 -20.50 10.80 2.54
CA LEU A 17 -20.51 9.62 3.43
C LEU A 17 -19.12 9.01 3.58
N SER A 18 -18.41 8.80 2.47
CA SER A 18 -17.09 8.17 2.51
C SER A 18 -16.07 9.07 3.22
N ALA A 19 -16.15 10.38 3.00
CA ALA A 19 -15.28 11.37 3.64
C ALA A 19 -15.58 11.51 5.14
N THR A 20 -16.85 11.45 5.56
CA THR A 20 -17.21 11.50 6.99
C THR A 20 -16.76 10.26 7.72
N ILE A 21 -16.92 9.06 7.13
CA ILE A 21 -16.37 7.81 7.68
C ILE A 21 -14.84 7.92 7.75
N GLY A 22 -14.19 8.45 6.71
CA GLY A 22 -12.75 8.66 6.69
C GLY A 22 -12.25 9.63 7.76
N ALA A 23 -12.96 10.74 7.99
CA ALA A 23 -12.66 11.71 9.04
C ALA A 23 -12.84 11.10 10.44
N ALA A 24 -13.92 10.33 10.65
CA ALA A 24 -14.13 9.59 11.89
C ALA A 24 -13.01 8.58 12.14
N ALA A 25 -12.57 7.86 11.11
CA ALA A 25 -11.44 6.94 11.20
C ALA A 25 -10.12 7.65 11.53
N ALA A 26 -9.86 8.82 10.95
CA ALA A 26 -8.68 9.63 11.25
C ALA A 26 -8.69 10.11 12.71
N PHE A 27 -9.84 10.57 13.21
CA PHE A 27 -10.03 10.93 14.61
C PHE A 27 -9.73 9.74 15.53
N LEU A 28 -10.37 8.59 15.30
CA LEU A 28 -10.14 7.37 16.09
C LEU A 28 -8.67 6.92 16.03
N GLY A 29 -8.05 6.93 14.85
CA GLY A 29 -6.65 6.56 14.69
C GLY A 29 -5.71 7.46 15.48
N SER A 30 -5.94 8.78 15.46
CA SER A 30 -5.14 9.74 16.22
C SER A 30 -5.32 9.60 17.74
N HIS A 31 -6.51 9.20 18.20
CA HIS A 31 -6.83 9.14 19.63
C HIS A 31 -6.46 7.79 20.27
N TYR A 32 -6.59 6.69 19.51
CA TYR A 32 -6.33 5.33 20.00
C TYR A 32 -5.01 4.74 19.52
N GLY A 33 -4.22 5.48 18.71
CA GLY A 33 -2.92 5.03 18.21
C GLY A 33 -2.97 3.83 17.25
N ALA A 34 -4.14 3.56 16.67
CA ALA A 34 -4.36 2.45 15.75
C ALA A 34 -4.41 2.93 14.28
N PRO A 35 -4.21 2.04 13.30
CA PRO A 35 -4.07 2.44 11.91
C PRO A 35 -5.36 3.04 11.35
N VAL A 36 -5.27 4.27 10.87
CA VAL A 36 -6.41 5.01 10.30
C VAL A 36 -7.08 4.24 9.16
N MET A 37 -6.30 3.60 8.28
CA MET A 37 -6.83 2.82 7.15
C MET A 37 -7.66 1.61 7.61
N LEU A 38 -7.29 0.97 8.72
CA LEU A 38 -8.06 -0.14 9.29
C LEU A 38 -9.39 0.37 9.86
N PHE A 39 -9.40 1.47 10.60
CA PHE A 39 -10.64 2.08 11.06
C PHE A 39 -11.54 2.51 9.91
N ALA A 40 -10.98 3.13 8.87
CA ALA A 40 -11.74 3.55 7.70
C ALA A 40 -12.44 2.36 7.04
N LEU A 41 -11.73 1.24 6.89
CA LEU A 41 -12.27 0.00 6.37
C LEU A 41 -13.38 -0.58 7.25
N LEU A 42 -13.11 -0.77 8.55
CA LEU A 42 -14.05 -1.40 9.48
C LEU A 42 -15.32 -0.57 9.67
N LEU A 43 -15.19 0.75 9.79
CA LEU A 43 -16.33 1.65 9.82
C LEU A 43 -17.08 1.60 8.49
N GLY A 44 -16.37 1.63 7.35
CA GLY A 44 -17.00 1.48 6.03
C GLY A 44 -17.86 0.23 5.94
N ILE A 45 -17.33 -0.93 6.36
CA ILE A 45 -18.06 -2.20 6.39
C ILE A 45 -19.31 -2.13 7.28
N ALA A 46 -19.25 -1.44 8.43
CA ALA A 46 -20.42 -1.23 9.28
C ALA A 46 -21.54 -0.45 8.57
N PHE A 47 -21.19 0.41 7.61
CA PHE A 47 -22.12 1.15 6.76
C PHE A 47 -22.45 0.44 5.43
N ASN A 48 -22.14 -0.85 5.27
CA ASN A 48 -22.29 -1.56 4.00
C ASN A 48 -23.69 -1.51 3.37
N PHE A 49 -24.74 -1.44 4.20
CA PHE A 49 -26.12 -1.31 3.72
C PHE A 49 -26.34 -0.06 2.84
N LEU A 50 -25.53 1.00 3.01
CA LEU A 50 -25.56 2.20 2.17
C LEU A 50 -24.84 2.00 0.83
N GLY A 51 -24.09 0.92 0.64
CA GLY A 51 -23.46 0.56 -0.64
C GLY A 51 -24.40 -0.11 -1.65
N THR A 52 -25.54 -0.63 -1.18
CA THR A 52 -26.55 -1.35 -1.97
C THR A 52 -27.77 -0.47 -2.23
N GLU A 53 -28.07 -0.22 -3.52
CA GLU A 53 -29.27 0.50 -4.02
C GLU A 53 -29.65 1.82 -3.30
N SER A 54 -28.65 2.57 -2.82
CA SER A 54 -28.86 3.86 -2.17
C SER A 54 -28.48 5.04 -3.09
N ALA A 55 -28.92 6.25 -2.72
CA ALA A 55 -28.46 7.50 -3.33
C ALA A 55 -26.94 7.72 -3.18
N CYS A 56 -26.28 7.04 -2.24
CA CYS A 56 -24.84 7.15 -1.99
C CYS A 56 -24.01 6.30 -2.96
N LYS A 57 -24.59 5.26 -3.57
CA LYS A 57 -23.85 4.30 -4.40
C LYS A 57 -22.95 4.94 -5.49
N PRO A 58 -23.44 5.91 -6.29
CA PRO A 58 -22.60 6.53 -7.32
C PRO A 58 -21.36 7.23 -6.75
N GLY A 59 -21.51 7.95 -5.63
CA GLY A 59 -20.39 8.62 -4.97
C GLY A 59 -19.41 7.66 -4.30
N ILE A 60 -19.89 6.54 -3.76
CA ILE A 60 -19.07 5.46 -3.20
C ILE A 60 -18.22 4.80 -4.31
N ASP A 61 -18.81 4.54 -5.48
CA ASP A 61 -18.09 3.97 -6.63
C ASP A 61 -17.00 4.93 -7.17
N VAL A 62 -17.29 6.23 -7.22
CA VAL A 62 -16.28 7.25 -7.58
C VAL A 62 -15.18 7.33 -6.52
N SER A 63 -15.53 7.33 -5.23
CA SER A 63 -14.57 7.43 -4.14
C SER A 63 -13.61 6.23 -4.11
N SER A 64 -14.15 5.01 -4.21
CA SER A 64 -13.35 3.77 -4.17
C SER A 64 -12.42 3.59 -5.38
N ARG A 65 -12.65 4.29 -6.50
CA ARG A 65 -11.86 4.14 -7.73
C ARG A 65 -11.06 5.39 -8.08
N PHE A 66 -11.71 6.54 -8.23
CA PHE A 66 -11.07 7.76 -8.70
C PHE A 66 -10.23 8.41 -7.60
N MET A 67 -10.80 8.61 -6.40
CA MET A 67 -10.05 9.21 -5.29
C MET A 67 -8.87 8.31 -4.88
N LEU A 68 -9.05 6.98 -4.95
CA LEU A 68 -7.96 6.03 -4.77
C LEU A 68 -6.80 6.30 -5.74
N ARG A 69 -7.09 6.30 -7.04
CA ARG A 69 -6.10 6.50 -8.10
C ARG A 69 -5.43 7.86 -7.99
N LEU A 70 -6.20 8.91 -7.72
CA LEU A 70 -5.66 10.26 -7.52
C LEU A 70 -4.74 10.32 -6.29
N GLY A 71 -5.17 9.76 -5.16
CA GLY A 71 -4.37 9.69 -3.93
C GLY A 71 -3.04 8.96 -4.16
N VAL A 72 -3.07 7.79 -4.82
CA VAL A 72 -1.85 7.06 -5.22
C VAL A 72 -0.98 7.91 -6.15
N GLY A 73 -1.55 8.59 -7.15
CA GLY A 73 -0.81 9.47 -8.04
C GLY A 73 -0.08 10.60 -7.32
N LEU A 74 -0.74 11.24 -6.35
CA LEU A 74 -0.16 12.33 -5.55
C LEU A 74 1.01 11.89 -4.66
N LEU A 75 1.11 10.60 -4.30
CA LEU A 75 2.25 10.08 -3.54
C LEU A 75 3.59 10.26 -4.29
N GLY A 76 3.57 10.43 -5.61
CA GLY A 76 4.78 10.69 -6.40
C GLY A 76 5.53 11.93 -5.93
N LEU A 77 4.81 12.97 -5.45
CA LEU A 77 5.42 14.22 -5.00
C LEU A 77 6.30 14.04 -3.74
N ARG A 78 6.11 12.95 -2.99
CA ARG A 78 6.88 12.64 -1.76
C ARG A 78 8.24 11.99 -2.04
N ILE A 79 8.52 11.61 -3.28
CA ILE A 79 9.70 10.80 -3.62
C ILE A 79 10.59 11.60 -4.54
N ALA A 80 11.70 12.11 -3.99
CA ALA A 80 12.79 12.68 -4.77
C ALA A 80 13.72 11.57 -5.30
N LEU A 81 14.17 11.71 -6.53
CA LEU A 81 15.15 10.80 -7.14
C LEU A 81 16.49 10.88 -6.42
N ASP A 82 16.83 12.03 -5.81
CA ASP A 82 18.07 12.20 -5.06
C ASP A 82 18.11 11.29 -3.81
N ASP A 83 16.98 11.10 -3.13
CA ASP A 83 16.87 10.16 -2.00
C ASP A 83 17.12 8.71 -2.44
N ILE A 84 16.72 8.37 -3.67
CA ILE A 84 16.93 7.05 -4.28
C ILE A 84 18.39 6.84 -4.64
N VAL A 85 19.08 7.87 -5.16
CA VAL A 85 20.50 7.82 -5.50
C VAL A 85 21.35 7.71 -4.23
N ALA A 86 21.01 8.48 -3.19
CA ALA A 86 21.69 8.43 -1.89
C ALA A 86 21.51 7.09 -1.16
N PHE A 87 20.45 6.32 -1.48
CA PHE A 87 20.20 5.01 -0.89
C PHE A 87 21.32 3.98 -1.17
N GLY A 88 22.05 4.18 -2.26
CA GLY A 88 23.18 3.34 -2.66
C GLY A 88 22.77 2.03 -3.36
N PRO A 89 23.59 1.54 -4.31
CA PRO A 89 23.23 0.40 -5.15
C PRO A 89 23.13 -0.91 -4.37
N ARG A 90 23.93 -1.09 -3.31
CA ARG A 90 23.90 -2.28 -2.45
C ARG A 90 22.57 -2.39 -1.71
N SER A 91 22.13 -1.34 -1.03
CA SER A 91 20.84 -1.25 -0.35
C SER A 91 19.68 -1.44 -1.33
N ALA A 92 19.77 -0.78 -2.49
CA ALA A 92 18.77 -0.90 -3.55
C ALA A 92 18.60 -2.35 -4.02
N LEU A 93 19.70 -3.06 -4.29
CA LEU A 93 19.68 -4.47 -4.69
C LEU A 93 19.13 -5.38 -3.59
N MET A 94 19.51 -5.15 -2.32
CA MET A 94 18.99 -5.92 -1.19
C MET A 94 17.47 -5.75 -1.07
N VAL A 95 16.97 -4.51 -1.10
CA VAL A 95 15.54 -4.23 -1.00
C VAL A 95 14.77 -4.77 -2.21
N ALA A 96 15.27 -4.56 -3.42
CA ALA A 96 14.64 -5.10 -4.63
C ALA A 96 14.61 -6.63 -4.61
N GLY A 97 15.67 -7.28 -4.13
CA GLY A 97 15.73 -8.72 -3.94
C GLY A 97 14.72 -9.23 -2.91
N LEU A 98 14.60 -8.56 -1.76
CA LEU A 98 13.57 -8.85 -0.76
C LEU A 98 12.17 -8.71 -1.34
N MET A 99 11.90 -7.63 -2.09
CA MET A 99 10.61 -7.42 -2.75
C MET A 99 10.29 -8.53 -3.76
N ALA A 100 11.25 -8.91 -4.60
CA ALA A 100 11.09 -9.99 -5.56
C ALA A 100 10.85 -11.33 -4.86
N LEU A 101 11.58 -11.61 -3.78
CA LEU A 101 11.39 -12.80 -2.95
C LEU A 101 9.98 -12.83 -2.36
N THR A 102 9.52 -11.75 -1.73
CA THR A 102 8.18 -11.67 -1.12
C THR A 102 7.07 -11.87 -2.15
N ILE A 103 7.15 -11.21 -3.31
CA ILE A 103 6.19 -11.40 -4.40
C ILE A 103 6.22 -12.86 -4.89
N GLY A 104 7.41 -13.44 -5.06
CA GLY A 104 7.58 -14.85 -5.42
C GLY A 104 7.01 -15.82 -4.39
N THR A 105 7.23 -15.56 -3.10
CA THR A 105 6.63 -16.30 -1.99
C THR A 105 5.11 -16.25 -2.06
N GLY A 106 4.52 -15.11 -2.44
CA GLY A 106 3.07 -15.00 -2.63
C GLY A 106 2.52 -15.98 -3.65
N PHE A 107 3.22 -16.21 -4.78
CA PHE A 107 2.80 -17.23 -5.76
C PHE A 107 2.87 -18.65 -5.22
N VAL A 108 3.94 -18.97 -4.48
CA VAL A 108 4.13 -20.30 -3.86
C VAL A 108 3.06 -20.52 -2.78
N ALA A 109 2.88 -19.55 -1.90
CA ALA A 109 1.92 -19.57 -0.81
C ALA A 109 0.49 -19.66 -1.32
N ALA A 110 0.12 -18.82 -2.31
CA ALA A 110 -1.20 -18.87 -2.92
C ALA A 110 -1.50 -20.26 -3.49
N ARG A 111 -0.54 -20.88 -4.18
CA ARG A 111 -0.70 -22.24 -4.69
C ARG A 111 -0.89 -23.27 -3.57
N LEU A 112 -0.13 -23.16 -2.49
CA LEU A 112 -0.23 -24.05 -1.32
C LEU A 112 -1.61 -23.97 -0.64
N PHE A 113 -2.20 -22.78 -0.57
CA PHE A 113 -3.50 -22.53 0.05
C PHE A 113 -4.67 -22.47 -0.96
N ASN A 114 -4.47 -22.99 -2.16
CA ASN A 114 -5.46 -23.07 -3.24
C ASN A 114 -6.11 -21.72 -3.60
N ARG A 115 -5.28 -20.68 -3.71
CA ARG A 115 -5.64 -19.32 -4.11
C ARG A 115 -5.15 -19.03 -5.52
N ARG A 116 -5.85 -18.12 -6.18
CA ARG A 116 -5.54 -17.72 -7.56
C ARG A 116 -4.34 -16.77 -7.59
N TRP A 117 -3.69 -16.69 -8.74
CA TRP A 117 -2.51 -15.84 -8.95
C TRP A 117 -2.80 -14.34 -8.74
N GLN A 118 -4.05 -13.90 -8.95
CA GLN A 118 -4.47 -12.53 -8.65
C GLN A 118 -4.29 -12.22 -7.17
N PHE A 119 -4.67 -13.16 -6.30
CA PHE A 119 -4.49 -13.02 -4.86
C PHE A 119 -3.00 -12.99 -4.49
N ALA A 120 -2.19 -13.86 -5.09
CA ALA A 120 -0.73 -13.88 -4.90
C ALA A 120 -0.07 -12.52 -5.21
N LEU A 121 -0.45 -11.89 -6.33
CA LEU A 121 0.08 -10.58 -6.70
C LEU A 121 -0.43 -9.47 -5.78
N LEU A 122 -1.71 -9.52 -5.38
CA LEU A 122 -2.29 -8.57 -4.44
C LEU A 122 -1.57 -8.62 -3.10
N THR A 123 -1.45 -9.80 -2.48
CA THR A 123 -0.84 -9.97 -1.16
C THR A 123 0.66 -9.77 -1.20
N GLY A 124 1.36 -10.44 -2.13
CA GLY A 124 2.80 -10.35 -2.28
C GLY A 124 3.25 -8.92 -2.58
N GLY A 125 2.56 -8.21 -3.46
CA GLY A 125 2.87 -6.81 -3.76
C GLY A 125 2.51 -5.86 -2.60
N ALA A 126 1.42 -6.13 -1.88
CA ALA A 126 1.08 -5.37 -0.68
C ALA A 126 2.14 -5.50 0.41
N VAL A 127 2.53 -6.72 0.77
CA VAL A 127 3.58 -7.00 1.76
C VAL A 127 4.93 -6.45 1.30
N ALA A 128 5.27 -6.59 0.02
CA ALA A 128 6.57 -6.18 -0.54
C ALA A 128 6.77 -4.65 -0.65
N ILE A 129 5.72 -3.84 -0.83
CA ILE A 129 5.87 -2.41 -1.16
C ILE A 129 5.46 -1.52 0.02
N CYS A 130 4.17 -1.23 0.14
CA CYS A 130 3.63 -0.24 1.08
C CYS A 130 2.28 -0.63 1.69
N GLY A 131 1.94 -1.92 1.67
CA GLY A 131 0.71 -2.44 2.25
C GLY A 131 -0.51 -2.04 1.43
N ALA A 132 -1.38 -1.23 2.05
CA ALA A 132 -2.71 -0.93 1.52
C ALA A 132 -2.68 -0.24 0.15
N SER A 133 -1.86 0.80 -0.03
CA SER A 133 -1.81 1.54 -1.30
C SER A 133 -1.27 0.70 -2.46
N ALA A 134 -0.31 -0.20 -2.19
CA ALA A 134 0.17 -1.16 -3.18
C ALA A 134 -0.91 -2.20 -3.54
N ALA A 135 -1.62 -2.76 -2.55
CA ALA A 135 -2.73 -3.69 -2.80
C ALA A 135 -3.76 -3.06 -3.75
N LEU A 136 -4.13 -1.81 -3.47
CA LEU A 136 -5.14 -1.07 -4.22
C LEU A 136 -4.65 -0.67 -5.63
N ALA A 137 -3.37 -0.30 -5.77
CA ALA A 137 -2.78 0.01 -7.07
C ALA A 137 -2.66 -1.23 -7.97
N ILE A 138 -2.30 -2.38 -7.38
CA ILE A 138 -2.25 -3.67 -8.07
C ILE A 138 -3.66 -4.12 -8.47
N ALA A 139 -4.63 -4.02 -7.56
CA ALA A 139 -6.04 -4.28 -7.85
C ALA A 139 -6.54 -3.47 -9.05
N ALA A 140 -6.10 -2.22 -9.19
CA ALA A 140 -6.51 -1.37 -10.30
C ALA A 140 -5.96 -1.78 -11.68
N VAL A 141 -4.96 -2.67 -11.76
CA VAL A 141 -4.31 -3.08 -13.02
C VAL A 141 -4.46 -4.56 -13.36
N ILE A 142 -4.76 -5.41 -12.38
CA ILE A 142 -5.00 -6.85 -12.63
C ILE A 142 -6.44 -7.10 -13.13
N PRO A 143 -6.69 -8.18 -13.88
CA PRO A 143 -8.04 -8.55 -14.30
C PRO A 143 -8.92 -8.83 -13.07
N ALA A 144 -10.11 -8.23 -13.05
CA ALA A 144 -11.07 -8.45 -11.97
C ALA A 144 -11.76 -9.81 -12.14
N ASP A 145 -11.78 -10.59 -11.06
CA ASP A 145 -12.60 -11.78 -10.90
C ASP A 145 -13.71 -11.57 -9.87
N GLU A 146 -14.53 -12.59 -9.63
CA GLU A 146 -15.65 -12.54 -8.68
C GLU A 146 -15.21 -12.20 -7.25
N GLU A 147 -13.98 -12.56 -6.89
CA GLU A 147 -13.42 -12.35 -5.56
C GLU A 147 -12.61 -11.05 -5.43
N HIS A 148 -12.49 -10.27 -6.50
CA HIS A 148 -11.53 -9.17 -6.61
C HIS A 148 -11.66 -8.10 -5.51
N GLU A 149 -12.89 -7.60 -5.28
CA GLU A 149 -13.13 -6.58 -4.26
C GLU A 149 -12.86 -7.14 -2.84
N ARG A 150 -13.33 -8.37 -2.58
CA ARG A 150 -13.13 -9.06 -1.29
C ARG A 150 -11.65 -9.33 -1.01
N ASN A 151 -10.91 -9.84 -1.99
CA ASN A 151 -9.50 -10.16 -1.89
C ASN A 151 -8.65 -8.91 -1.68
N THR A 152 -8.97 -7.82 -2.38
CA THR A 152 -8.29 -6.53 -2.20
C THR A 152 -8.48 -6.02 -0.78
N LEU A 153 -9.69 -6.09 -0.25
CA LEU A 153 -10.01 -5.61 1.08
C LEU A 153 -9.44 -6.45 2.20
N PHE A 154 -9.53 -7.77 2.06
CA PHE A 154 -8.86 -8.67 2.98
C PHE A 154 -7.36 -8.39 3.01
N THR A 155 -6.75 -8.21 1.84
CA THR A 155 -5.31 -7.89 1.75
C THR A 155 -5.00 -6.61 2.51
N VAL A 156 -5.75 -5.53 2.27
CA VAL A 156 -5.61 -4.25 2.99
C VAL A 156 -5.75 -4.44 4.50
N MET A 157 -6.81 -5.11 4.96
CA MET A 157 -7.03 -5.41 6.38
C MET A 157 -5.85 -6.18 6.98
N ALA A 158 -5.45 -7.28 6.34
CA ALA A 158 -4.43 -8.19 6.82
C ALA A 158 -3.07 -7.49 6.92
N VAL A 159 -2.62 -6.80 5.86
CA VAL A 159 -1.32 -6.14 5.85
C VAL A 159 -1.27 -4.97 6.84
N THR A 160 -2.37 -4.20 7.00
CA THR A 160 -2.43 -3.12 8.00
C THR A 160 -2.44 -3.68 9.43
N SER A 161 -3.15 -4.78 9.67
CA SER A 161 -3.17 -5.43 10.99
C SER A 161 -1.79 -5.99 11.34
N LEU A 162 -1.18 -6.76 10.43
CA LEU A 162 0.17 -7.31 10.60
C LEU A 162 1.23 -6.22 10.74
N SER A 163 1.08 -5.10 10.03
CA SER A 163 1.98 -3.96 10.12
C SER A 163 1.87 -3.24 11.48
N THR A 164 0.71 -3.29 12.14
CA THR A 164 0.54 -2.80 13.52
C THR A 164 1.25 -3.69 14.51
N VAL A 165 1.11 -5.00 14.36
CA VAL A 165 1.84 -5.96 15.17
C VAL A 165 3.35 -5.77 14.99
N ALA A 166 3.81 -5.62 13.74
CA ALA A 166 5.20 -5.37 13.41
C ALA A 166 5.72 -4.05 14.00
N MET A 167 4.95 -2.96 13.94
CA MET A 167 5.31 -1.67 14.51
C MET A 167 5.65 -1.75 16.01
N VAL A 168 4.91 -2.56 16.77
CA VAL A 168 5.14 -2.73 18.21
C VAL A 168 6.26 -3.74 18.48
N LEU A 169 6.26 -4.87 17.77
CA LEU A 169 7.16 -5.99 18.07
C LEU A 169 8.56 -5.82 17.48
N TYR A 170 8.72 -5.20 16.32
CA TYR A 170 10.01 -5.13 15.63
C TYR A 170 11.04 -4.28 16.37
N PRO A 171 10.71 -3.09 16.93
CA PRO A 171 11.67 -2.34 17.74
C PRO A 171 12.23 -3.16 18.91
N ILE A 172 11.35 -3.90 19.60
CA ILE A 172 11.73 -4.79 20.71
C ILE A 172 12.64 -5.91 20.20
N LEU A 173 12.23 -6.59 19.12
CA LEU A 173 12.99 -7.68 18.51
C LEU A 173 14.40 -7.24 18.09
N PHE A 174 14.53 -6.10 17.42
CA PHE A 174 15.81 -5.62 16.89
C PHE A 174 16.73 -5.09 18.00
N THR A 175 16.17 -4.51 19.06
CA THR A 175 16.93 -4.16 20.27
C THR A 175 17.47 -5.42 20.96
N LEU A 176 16.66 -6.48 21.07
CA LEU A 176 17.09 -7.76 21.65
C LEU A 176 18.15 -8.48 20.82
N LEU A 177 18.14 -8.28 19.49
CA LEU A 177 19.19 -8.78 18.60
C LEU A 177 20.49 -7.95 18.65
N GLY A 178 20.52 -6.86 19.44
CA GLY A 178 21.69 -6.01 19.60
C GLY A 178 22.06 -5.23 18.34
N LEU A 179 21.08 -4.96 17.46
CA LEU A 179 21.31 -4.23 16.22
C LEU A 179 21.47 -2.73 16.51
N ASP A 180 22.34 -2.07 15.76
CA ASP A 180 22.49 -0.61 15.87
C ASP A 180 21.27 0.13 15.27
N ALA A 181 21.26 1.47 15.40
CA ALA A 181 20.15 2.31 14.94
C ALA A 181 19.94 2.24 13.42
N VAL A 182 21.01 2.27 12.63
CA VAL A 182 20.95 2.20 11.16
C VAL A 182 20.46 0.83 10.71
N GLN A 183 20.96 -0.22 11.36
CA GLN A 183 20.59 -1.59 11.07
C GLN A 183 19.12 -1.86 11.38
N SER A 184 18.67 -1.43 12.57
CA SER A 184 17.27 -1.51 12.98
C SER A 184 16.37 -0.68 12.07
N GLY A 185 16.79 0.54 11.74
CA GLY A 185 16.08 1.41 10.80
C GLY A 185 15.91 0.74 9.43
N PHE A 186 16.97 0.15 8.89
CA PHE A 186 16.90 -0.58 7.63
C PHE A 186 15.86 -1.71 7.67
N LEU A 187 15.93 -2.56 8.70
CA LEU A 187 14.99 -3.67 8.83
C LEU A 187 13.56 -3.18 9.01
N ILE A 188 13.31 -2.18 9.84
CA ILE A 188 11.98 -1.58 10.03
C ILE A 188 11.43 -1.10 8.68
N GLY A 189 12.18 -0.30 7.93
CA GLY A 189 11.76 0.19 6.62
C GLY A 189 11.57 -0.91 5.58
N ALA A 190 12.39 -1.96 5.63
CA ALA A 190 12.36 -3.09 4.71
C ALA A 190 11.20 -4.08 4.98
N THR A 191 10.67 -4.13 6.21
CA THR A 191 9.77 -5.22 6.63
C THR A 191 8.38 -4.76 7.08
N ILE A 192 8.24 -3.59 7.72
CA ILE A 192 6.90 -3.06 8.04
C ILE A 192 6.18 -2.67 6.74
N HIS A 193 4.87 -2.88 6.66
CA HIS A 193 4.12 -2.68 5.42
C HIS A 193 3.70 -1.22 5.23
N ASP A 194 3.24 -0.53 6.27
CA ASP A 194 2.71 0.83 6.17
C ASP A 194 3.77 1.91 6.44
N VAL A 195 3.70 3.04 5.73
CA VAL A 195 4.66 4.14 5.85
C VAL A 195 4.57 4.84 7.21
N ALA A 196 3.37 5.11 7.71
CA ALA A 196 3.21 5.80 8.99
C ALA A 196 3.70 4.92 10.15
N GLN A 197 3.48 3.62 10.04
CA GLN A 197 3.94 2.65 11.03
C GLN A 197 5.45 2.43 11.00
N VAL A 198 6.08 2.52 9.82
CA VAL A 198 7.55 2.59 9.69
C VAL A 198 8.11 3.79 10.43
N VAL A 199 7.56 4.98 10.19
CA VAL A 199 8.00 6.21 10.85
C VAL A 199 7.85 6.06 12.37
N GLY A 200 6.67 5.64 12.84
CA GLY A 200 6.42 5.45 14.27
C GLY A 200 7.37 4.44 14.93
N ALA A 201 7.59 3.29 14.31
CA ALA A 201 8.52 2.28 14.82
C ALA A 201 9.99 2.75 14.75
N GLY A 202 10.41 3.37 13.65
CA GLY A 202 11.78 3.81 13.44
C GLY A 202 12.21 4.88 14.44
N TYR A 203 11.42 5.95 14.58
CA TYR A 203 11.76 7.03 15.53
C TYR A 203 11.64 6.61 16.99
N SER A 204 10.94 5.52 17.31
CA SER A 204 10.95 4.95 18.67
C SER A 204 12.32 4.40 19.07
N LEU A 205 13.20 4.11 18.10
CA LEU A 205 14.58 3.67 18.31
C LEU A 205 15.62 4.80 18.13
N GLY A 206 15.16 6.05 17.91
CA GLY A 206 16.02 7.21 17.70
C GLY A 206 15.96 7.79 16.29
N GLU A 207 16.54 8.98 16.14
CA GLU A 207 16.46 9.78 14.89
C GLU A 207 17.13 9.09 13.71
N ASP A 208 18.32 8.51 13.89
CA ASP A 208 19.04 7.80 12.84
C ASP A 208 18.27 6.57 12.32
N ALA A 209 17.64 5.82 13.24
CA ALA A 209 16.80 4.67 12.89
C ALA A 209 15.55 5.12 12.13
N GLY A 210 14.88 6.18 12.59
CA GLY A 210 13.71 6.76 11.94
C GLY A 210 13.99 7.28 10.53
N ASN A 211 15.07 8.04 10.35
CA ASN A 211 15.51 8.57 9.06
C ASN A 211 15.83 7.42 8.09
N THR A 212 16.63 6.44 8.54
CA THR A 212 17.00 5.27 7.73
C THR A 212 15.75 4.46 7.33
N ALA A 213 14.86 4.17 8.28
CA ALA A 213 13.64 3.41 8.02
C ALA A 213 12.73 4.10 7.00
N THR A 214 12.61 5.42 7.11
CA THR A 214 11.82 6.24 6.19
C THR A 214 12.37 6.17 4.78
N ILE A 215 13.68 6.36 4.59
CA ILE A 215 14.33 6.30 3.27
C ILE A 215 14.12 4.91 2.64
N VAL A 216 14.37 3.84 3.38
CA VAL A 216 14.20 2.45 2.90
C VAL A 216 12.76 2.19 2.47
N LYS A 217 11.78 2.65 3.24
CA LYS A 217 10.36 2.50 2.92
C LYS A 217 9.97 3.34 1.70
N LEU A 218 10.43 4.58 1.60
CA LEU A 218 10.14 5.43 0.43
C LEU A 218 10.76 4.85 -0.84
N PHE A 219 11.95 4.26 -0.76
CA PHE A 219 12.55 3.52 -1.87
C PHE A 219 11.65 2.35 -2.33
N ARG A 220 11.09 1.56 -1.40
CA ARG A 220 10.10 0.51 -1.75
C ARG A 220 8.87 1.09 -2.44
N VAL A 221 8.34 2.20 -1.95
CA VAL A 221 7.19 2.90 -2.56
C VAL A 221 7.55 3.38 -3.97
N ALA A 222 8.77 3.90 -4.19
CA ALA A 222 9.25 4.37 -5.47
C ALA A 222 9.33 3.25 -6.54
N LEU A 223 9.47 2.00 -6.11
CA LEU A 223 9.45 0.83 -6.98
C LEU A 223 8.04 0.37 -7.39
N LEU A 224 6.98 0.94 -6.79
CA LEU A 224 5.59 0.59 -7.13
C LEU A 224 5.28 0.73 -8.64
N PRO A 225 5.60 1.86 -9.32
CA PRO A 225 5.35 1.98 -10.76
C PRO A 225 6.11 0.92 -11.57
N VAL A 226 7.34 0.58 -11.18
CA VAL A 226 8.15 -0.46 -11.86
C VAL A 226 7.45 -1.81 -11.76
N VAL A 227 7.01 -2.19 -10.55
CA VAL A 227 6.27 -3.44 -10.33
C VAL A 227 4.97 -3.45 -11.14
N LEU A 228 4.21 -2.36 -11.16
CA LEU A 228 2.97 -2.26 -11.94
C LEU A 228 3.22 -2.36 -13.45
N ILE A 229 4.30 -1.75 -13.96
CA ILE A 229 4.71 -1.89 -15.37
C ILE A 229 5.02 -3.36 -15.69
N VAL A 230 5.79 -4.04 -14.84
CA VAL A 230 6.11 -5.46 -15.00
C VAL A 230 4.84 -6.31 -15.02
N ILE A 231 3.87 -6.05 -14.13
CA ILE A 231 2.58 -6.74 -14.11
C ILE A 231 1.84 -6.52 -15.44
N VAL A 232 1.68 -5.26 -15.87
CA VAL A 232 0.98 -4.92 -17.10
C VAL A 232 1.66 -5.58 -18.31
N LEU A 233 2.98 -5.50 -18.45
CA LEU A 233 3.72 -6.12 -19.55
C LEU A 233 3.62 -7.65 -19.55
N SER A 234 3.65 -8.27 -18.38
CA SER A 234 3.51 -9.72 -18.25
C SER A 234 2.13 -10.20 -18.69
N LEU A 235 1.06 -9.50 -18.28
CA LEU A 235 -0.30 -9.81 -18.71
C LEU A 235 -0.47 -9.68 -20.23
N ARG A 236 0.17 -8.68 -20.84
CA ARG A 236 0.17 -8.48 -22.30
C ARG A 236 0.85 -9.64 -23.04
N ALA A 237 1.98 -10.12 -22.52
CA ALA A 237 2.73 -11.20 -23.12
C ALA A 237 1.93 -12.52 -23.14
N THR A 238 1.15 -12.79 -22.09
CA THR A 238 0.32 -13.99 -21.97
C THR A 238 -0.93 -13.97 -22.86
N HIS A 239 -1.41 -12.79 -23.26
CA HIS A 239 -2.58 -12.60 -24.13
C HIS A 239 -2.25 -12.44 -25.63
N ARG A 240 -1.06 -12.87 -26.08
CA ARG A 240 -0.64 -12.83 -27.48
C ARG A 240 -1.47 -13.79 -28.36
N GLY A 241 -2.64 -13.33 -28.81
CA GLY A 241 -3.52 -14.05 -29.74
C GLY A 241 -4.95 -13.51 -29.92
N GLY A 242 -5.39 -12.51 -29.15
CA GLY A 242 -6.72 -11.90 -29.32
C GLY A 242 -6.63 -10.37 -29.51
N GLU A 243 -7.61 -9.80 -30.22
CA GLU A 243 -7.80 -8.37 -30.57
C GLU A 243 -7.93 -7.40 -29.37
N GLY A 244 -7.40 -7.76 -28.20
CA GLY A 244 -7.40 -6.96 -26.99
C GLY A 244 -6.38 -5.82 -27.07
N ARG A 245 -6.88 -4.60 -27.32
CA ARG A 245 -6.11 -3.36 -27.13
C ARG A 245 -5.42 -3.39 -25.79
N VAL A 246 -4.11 -3.21 -25.87
CA VAL A 246 -3.24 -3.23 -24.71
C VAL A 246 -3.64 -2.10 -23.75
N PRO A 247 -4.02 -2.37 -22.48
CA PRO A 247 -4.50 -1.33 -21.59
C PRO A 247 -3.38 -0.31 -21.37
N LEU A 248 -3.62 0.94 -21.76
CA LEU A 248 -2.71 2.08 -21.55
C LEU A 248 -2.21 2.08 -20.11
N LEU A 249 -0.97 2.53 -19.90
CA LEU A 249 -0.46 2.79 -18.56
C LEU A 249 -1.50 3.61 -17.80
N PRO A 250 -2.00 3.14 -16.63
CA PRO A 250 -3.00 3.87 -15.88
C PRO A 250 -2.56 5.30 -15.66
N TRP A 251 -3.46 6.26 -15.90
CA TRP A 251 -3.14 7.69 -15.84
C TRP A 251 -2.52 8.09 -14.49
N PHE A 252 -2.92 7.45 -13.39
CA PHE A 252 -2.40 7.77 -12.06
C PHE A 252 -0.95 7.31 -11.87
N MET A 253 -0.51 6.26 -12.58
CA MET A 253 0.90 5.86 -12.59
C MET A 253 1.74 6.89 -13.34
N VAL A 254 1.21 7.39 -14.47
CA VAL A 254 1.86 8.49 -15.21
C VAL A 254 1.94 9.73 -14.33
N LEU A 255 0.86 10.06 -13.61
CA LEU A 255 0.85 11.15 -12.64
C LEU A 255 1.91 10.95 -11.55
N PHE A 256 1.97 9.76 -10.93
CA PHE A 256 2.97 9.45 -9.90
C PHE A 256 4.40 9.67 -10.41
N LEU A 257 4.73 9.11 -11.58
CA LEU A 257 6.06 9.24 -12.17
C LEU A 257 6.39 10.70 -12.52
N ALA A 258 5.44 11.41 -13.12
CA ALA A 258 5.62 12.82 -13.46
C ALA A 258 5.85 13.68 -12.22
N LEU A 259 5.09 13.45 -11.14
CA LEU A 259 5.24 14.18 -9.88
C LEU A 259 6.55 13.85 -9.15
N SER A 260 7.02 12.61 -9.19
CA SER A 260 8.31 12.23 -8.62
C SER A 260 9.49 12.88 -9.37
N VAL A 261 9.44 12.90 -10.71
CA VAL A 261 10.42 13.64 -11.51
C VAL A 261 10.34 15.14 -11.18
N LEU A 262 9.13 15.71 -11.09
CA LEU A 262 8.93 17.13 -10.76
C LEU A 262 9.58 17.51 -9.42
N THR A 263 9.34 16.75 -8.35
CA THR A 263 9.95 17.00 -7.04
C THR A 263 11.48 16.92 -7.08
N SER A 264 12.04 16.15 -8.02
CA SER A 264 13.49 15.98 -8.16
C SER A 264 14.15 17.11 -8.94
N VAL A 265 13.44 17.74 -9.88
CA VAL A 265 14.00 18.81 -10.73
C VAL A 265 13.61 20.22 -10.28
N VAL A 266 12.56 20.35 -9.46
CA VAL A 266 12.05 21.63 -8.97
C VAL A 266 12.00 21.60 -7.45
N ALA A 267 12.68 22.57 -6.83
CA ALA A 267 12.56 22.81 -5.39
C ALA A 267 11.14 23.33 -5.09
N LEU A 268 10.28 22.45 -4.57
CA LEU A 268 8.93 22.79 -4.16
C LEU A 268 8.92 23.29 -2.70
N PRO A 269 8.09 24.28 -2.35
CA PRO A 269 7.96 24.72 -0.96
C PRO A 269 7.50 23.57 -0.06
N GLN A 270 8.08 23.45 1.15
CA GLN A 270 7.71 22.40 2.10
C GLN A 270 6.20 22.40 2.42
N ALA A 271 5.61 23.58 2.56
CA ALA A 271 4.16 23.72 2.79
C ALA A 271 3.30 23.09 1.67
N LEU A 272 3.77 23.12 0.42
CA LEU A 272 3.08 22.47 -0.70
C LEU A 272 3.20 20.94 -0.61
N LEU A 273 4.40 20.44 -0.29
CA LEU A 273 4.64 19.00 -0.10
C LEU A 273 3.76 18.43 1.04
N ASP A 274 3.70 19.15 2.16
CA ASP A 274 2.88 18.77 3.32
C ASP A 274 1.37 18.82 2.99
N ALA A 275 0.93 19.83 2.24
CA ALA A 275 -0.46 19.94 1.80
C ALA A 275 -0.86 18.81 0.85
N VAL A 276 0.01 18.46 -0.11
CA VAL A 276 -0.23 17.36 -1.05
C VAL A 276 -0.19 16.01 -0.35
N ASP A 277 0.69 15.80 0.62
CA ASP A 277 0.69 14.60 1.45
C ASP A 277 -0.62 14.46 2.24
N THR A 278 -1.02 15.52 2.92
CA THR A 278 -2.28 15.53 3.69
C THR A 278 -3.47 15.23 2.79
N THR A 279 -3.50 15.82 1.59
CA THR A 279 -4.53 15.59 0.58
C THR A 279 -4.52 14.14 0.08
N SER A 280 -3.35 13.61 -0.27
CA SER A 280 -3.18 12.22 -0.72
C SER A 280 -3.70 11.25 0.34
N ARG A 281 -3.30 11.43 1.60
CA ARG A 281 -3.77 10.62 2.74
C ARG A 281 -5.29 10.69 2.89
N ALA A 282 -5.87 11.88 2.87
CA ALA A 282 -7.32 12.06 2.97
C ALA A 282 -8.08 11.36 1.83
N LEU A 283 -7.58 11.45 0.60
CA LEU A 283 -8.16 10.75 -0.56
C LEU A 283 -8.11 9.23 -0.40
N LEU A 284 -6.96 8.69 0.05
CA LEU A 284 -6.78 7.26 0.28
C LEU A 284 -7.67 6.73 1.41
N ILE A 285 -7.74 7.44 2.54
CA ILE A 285 -8.62 7.10 3.67
C ILE A 285 -10.08 7.09 3.21
N THR A 286 -10.51 8.12 2.47
CA THR A 286 -11.86 8.22 1.92
C THR A 286 -12.17 7.08 0.94
N ALA A 287 -11.20 6.73 0.08
CA ALA A 287 -11.35 5.63 -0.85
C ALA A 287 -11.47 4.26 -0.16
N ILE A 288 -10.71 4.02 0.90
CA ILE A 288 -10.78 2.79 1.70
C ILE A 288 -12.10 2.73 2.47
N ALA A 289 -12.57 3.84 3.04
CA ALA A 289 -13.90 3.92 3.64
C ALA A 289 -14.99 3.54 2.63
N ALA A 290 -14.95 4.12 1.43
CA ALA A 290 -15.88 3.80 0.35
C ALA A 290 -15.82 2.31 -0.05
N LEU A 291 -14.62 1.75 -0.15
CA LEU A 291 -14.42 0.34 -0.47
C LEU A 291 -14.96 -0.58 0.65
N GLY A 292 -14.81 -0.18 1.92
CA GLY A 292 -15.44 -0.83 3.06
C GLY A 292 -16.97 -0.81 2.97
N VAL A 293 -17.58 0.33 2.60
CA VAL A 293 -19.04 0.44 2.40
C VAL A 293 -19.52 -0.49 1.27
N LYS A 294 -18.69 -0.81 0.28
CA LYS A 294 -19.07 -1.79 -0.75
C LYS A 294 -19.05 -3.23 -0.27
N THR A 295 -18.62 -3.48 0.97
CA THR A 295 -18.25 -4.83 1.42
C THR A 295 -19.04 -5.30 2.62
N SER A 296 -19.62 -6.49 2.48
CA SER A 296 -20.40 -7.09 3.56
C SER A 296 -19.53 -7.80 4.59
N LEU A 297 -19.92 -7.74 5.86
CA LEU A 297 -19.33 -8.53 6.94
C LEU A 297 -19.35 -10.03 6.63
N LYS A 298 -20.38 -10.50 5.93
CA LYS A 298 -20.49 -11.89 5.48
C LYS A 298 -19.34 -12.24 4.54
N ALA A 299 -19.08 -11.42 3.52
CA ALA A 299 -17.96 -11.63 2.61
C ALA A 299 -16.61 -11.63 3.34
N MET A 300 -16.43 -10.79 4.37
CA MET A 300 -15.21 -10.80 5.19
C MET A 300 -15.09 -12.04 6.09
N ARG A 301 -16.20 -12.55 6.62
CA ARG A 301 -16.24 -13.79 7.41
C ARG A 301 -15.97 -15.02 6.55
N ASP A 302 -16.38 -14.99 5.28
CA ASP A 302 -16.12 -16.06 4.31
C ASP A 302 -14.64 -16.12 3.87
N VAL A 303 -13.82 -15.15 4.29
CA VAL A 303 -12.37 -15.19 4.07
C VAL A 303 -11.73 -16.25 4.97
N GLY A 304 -11.58 -17.46 4.43
CA GLY A 304 -11.03 -18.59 5.17
C GLY A 304 -9.55 -18.42 5.55
N GLY A 305 -9.11 -19.14 6.60
CA GLY A 305 -7.76 -19.05 7.19
C GLY A 305 -6.59 -19.21 6.21
N GLY A 306 -6.81 -19.86 5.05
CA GLY A 306 -5.82 -19.91 3.97
C GLY A 306 -5.43 -18.54 3.42
N HIS A 307 -6.32 -17.54 3.39
CA HIS A 307 -5.96 -16.18 2.96
C HIS A 307 -5.02 -15.52 3.97
N LEU A 308 -5.31 -15.66 5.27
CA LEU A 308 -4.45 -15.14 6.33
C LEU A 308 -3.10 -15.83 6.35
N ALA A 309 -3.07 -17.15 6.09
CA ALA A 309 -1.84 -17.92 6.04
C ALA A 309 -0.90 -17.43 4.92
N VAL A 310 -1.43 -17.07 3.75
CA VAL A 310 -0.63 -16.49 2.65
C VAL A 310 0.05 -15.21 3.09
N VAL A 311 -0.71 -14.22 3.57
CA VAL A 311 -0.16 -12.90 3.94
C VAL A 311 0.81 -13.01 5.12
N THR A 312 0.49 -13.87 6.09
CA THR A 312 1.37 -14.10 7.25
C THR A 312 2.67 -14.79 6.82
N LEU A 313 2.61 -15.77 5.91
CA LEU A 313 3.79 -16.44 5.39
C LEU A 313 4.68 -15.46 4.61
N GLU A 314 4.10 -14.63 3.74
CA GLU A 314 4.85 -13.57 3.04
C GLU A 314 5.54 -12.61 4.01
N THR A 315 4.83 -12.21 5.08
CA THR A 315 5.35 -11.29 6.11
C THR A 315 6.51 -11.94 6.89
N VAL A 316 6.35 -13.20 7.30
CA VAL A 316 7.38 -13.95 8.03
C VAL A 316 8.60 -14.22 7.15
N VAL A 317 8.39 -14.58 5.87
CA VAL A 317 9.49 -14.77 4.92
C VAL A 317 10.22 -13.46 4.66
N LEU A 318 9.50 -12.34 4.47
CA LEU A 318 10.13 -11.03 4.32
C LEU A 318 10.99 -10.68 5.54
N LEU A 319 10.45 -10.82 6.75
CA LEU A 319 11.18 -10.52 7.98
C LEU A 319 12.41 -11.42 8.15
N SER A 320 12.24 -12.74 8.02
CA SER A 320 13.33 -13.70 8.21
C SER A 320 14.42 -13.55 7.14
N ALA A 321 14.06 -13.31 5.88
CA ALA A 321 15.02 -13.04 4.83
C ALA A 321 15.76 -11.73 5.04
N ALA A 322 15.06 -10.66 5.48
CA ALA A 322 15.69 -9.38 5.77
C ALA A 322 16.68 -9.48 6.93
N VAL A 323 16.28 -10.11 8.05
CA VAL A 323 17.15 -10.36 9.20
C VAL A 323 18.33 -11.26 8.80
N GLY A 324 18.09 -12.34 8.04
CA GLY A 324 19.14 -13.24 7.58
C GLY A 324 20.17 -12.53 6.71
N LEU A 325 19.71 -11.74 5.73
CA LEU A 325 20.60 -10.91 4.90
C LEU A 325 21.40 -9.92 5.75
N MET A 326 20.76 -9.32 6.76
CA MET A 326 21.40 -8.36 7.66
C MET A 326 22.55 -8.99 8.44
N LEU A 327 22.33 -10.17 9.01
CA LEU A 327 23.32 -10.89 9.80
C LEU A 327 24.50 -11.40 8.96
N ILE A 328 24.27 -11.78 7.70
CA ILE A 328 25.33 -12.28 6.81
C ILE A 328 26.17 -11.13 6.24
N TRP A 329 25.55 -10.00 5.89
CA TRP A 329 26.21 -8.93 5.13
C TRP A 329 26.62 -7.70 5.97
N GLY A 330 26.32 -7.69 7.28
CA GLY A 330 26.77 -6.66 8.23
C GLY A 330 26.06 -5.31 8.11
N GLY A 331 25.07 -5.21 7.24
CA GLY A 331 24.29 -3.99 6.98
C GLY A 331 24.59 -3.32 5.63
N PRO A 332 23.59 -2.65 5.01
CA PRO A 332 23.73 -2.05 3.69
C PRO A 332 24.66 -0.83 3.64
N MET A 333 24.95 -0.19 4.77
CA MET A 333 25.71 1.06 4.89
C MET A 333 27.17 0.87 5.37
N ALA A 334 27.65 -0.38 5.42
CA ALA A 334 29.08 -0.66 5.55
C ALA A 334 29.74 -0.54 4.15
N GLY A 335 30.04 0.70 3.76
CA GLY A 335 30.72 1.07 2.52
C GLY A 335 31.33 2.44 2.66
#